data_AF-A0A800DBF7-F1
#
_entry.id   AF-A0A800DBF7-F1
#
_cell.length_a   1.000
_cell.length_b   1.000
_cell.length_c   1.000
_cell.angle_alpha   90.00
_cell.angle_beta   90.00
_cell.angle_gamma   90.00
#
_symmetry.space_group_name_H-M   'P 1'
#
loop_
_entity.id
_entity.type
_entity.pdbx_description
1 polymer ?
#
loop_
_entity_poly.entity_id
_entity_poly.type
_entity_poly.pdbx_seq_one_letter_code
_entity_poly.pdbx_strand_id
1 'polypeptide(L)'
;SVRENLKPLEIADKYKKEYEIDIQKMNTLFPTHTPEATKYIQEMQEMISELLEKDSAYSTPLAIYFDVSKATHYHRLTNQTLEKNISGAGSGEVVDSEKKNSEDFAL
;
A
#
# COMPACT_ATOMS: atom_id res chain seq x y z
N SER A 1 8.99 -17.59 5.44
CA SER A 1 7.98 -18.04 4.46
C SER A 1 8.02 -19.55 4.37
N VAL A 2 6.86 -20.21 4.46
CA VAL A 2 6.73 -21.68 4.38
C VAL A 2 7.30 -22.24 3.07
N ARG A 3 7.40 -21.41 2.02
CA ARG A 3 7.89 -21.82 0.69
C ARG A 3 9.42 -21.94 0.59
N GLU A 4 10.18 -21.10 1.29
CA GLU A 4 11.65 -21.02 1.16
C GLU A 4 12.39 -21.31 2.48
N ASN A 5 11.68 -21.53 3.58
CA ASN A 5 12.24 -21.77 4.91
C ASN A 5 13.19 -20.65 5.41
N LEU A 6 13.05 -19.44 4.88
CA LEU A 6 13.77 -18.23 5.29
C LEU A 6 12.85 -17.28 6.07
N LYS A 7 13.41 -16.43 6.93
CA LYS A 7 12.68 -15.36 7.60
C LYS A 7 12.25 -14.28 6.58
N PRO A 8 11.15 -13.55 6.82
CA PRO A 8 10.68 -12.51 5.90
C PRO A 8 11.75 -11.50 5.49
N LEU A 9 12.57 -11.04 6.44
CA LEU A 9 13.68 -10.10 6.17
C LEU A 9 14.74 -10.73 5.25
N GLU A 10 15.11 -11.98 5.48
CA GLU A 10 16.11 -12.69 4.66
C GLU A 10 15.62 -12.87 3.21
N ILE A 11 14.31 -13.09 3.03
CA ILE A 11 13.68 -13.17 1.71
C ILE A 11 13.69 -11.80 1.02
N ALA A 12 13.31 -10.75 1.74
CA ALA A 12 13.34 -9.39 1.23
C ALA A 12 14.75 -8.98 0.80
N ASP A 13 15.76 -9.26 1.62
CA ASP A 13 17.16 -8.95 1.33
C ASP A 13 17.69 -9.73 0.12
N LYS A 14 17.35 -11.03 0.02
CA LYS A 14 17.70 -11.87 -1.13
C LYS A 14 17.17 -11.26 -2.44
N TYR A 15 15.86 -11.01 -2.50
CA TYR A 15 15.23 -10.51 -3.73
C TYR A 15 15.61 -9.05 -4.03
N LYS A 16 15.86 -8.23 -3.00
CA LYS A 16 16.43 -6.88 -3.18
C LYS A 16 17.78 -6.94 -3.88
N LYS A 17 18.68 -7.83 -3.42
CA LYS A 17 20.00 -8.00 -4.02
C LYS A 17 19.94 -8.52 -5.45
N GLU A 18 19.07 -9.48 -5.74
CA GLU A 18 18.84 -9.98 -7.09
C GLU A 18 18.35 -8.87 -8.03
N TYR A 19 17.37 -8.07 -7.57
CA TYR A 19 16.89 -6.90 -8.31
C TYR A 19 18.01 -5.89 -8.61
N GLU A 20 18.83 -5.53 -7.62
CA GLU A 20 19.94 -4.59 -7.80
C GLU A 20 20.96 -5.08 -8.84
N ILE A 21 21.28 -6.37 -8.83
CA ILE A 21 22.18 -6.99 -9.81
C ILE A 21 21.59 -6.87 -11.23
N ASP A 22 20.30 -7.13 -11.40
CA ASP A 22 19.67 -7.11 -12.73
C ASP A 22 19.50 -5.69 -13.27
N ILE A 23 19.16 -4.73 -12.41
CA ILE A 23 19.14 -3.29 -12.73
C ILE A 23 20.52 -2.82 -13.21
N GLN A 24 21.60 -3.24 -12.55
CA GLN A 24 22.97 -2.92 -12.97
C GLN A 24 23.33 -3.53 -14.33
N LYS A 25 22.94 -4.77 -14.60
CA LYS A 25 23.19 -5.41 -15.91
C LYS A 25 22.48 -4.70 -17.06
N MET A 26 21.36 -4.04 -16.80
CA MET A 26 20.63 -3.25 -17.79
C MET A 26 21.28 -1.87 -18.08
N ASN A 27 22.46 -1.58 -17.51
CA ASN A 27 23.16 -0.31 -17.66
C ASN A 27 22.29 0.91 -17.30
N THR A 28 21.47 0.74 -16.26
CA THR A 28 20.60 1.80 -15.74
C THR A 28 21.32 2.62 -14.67
N LEU A 29 20.87 3.86 -14.48
CA LEU A 29 21.35 4.69 -13.38
C LEU A 29 20.78 4.18 -12.06
N PHE A 30 21.63 4.11 -11.03
CA PHE A 30 21.17 3.77 -9.70
C PHE A 30 20.42 4.94 -9.07
N PRO A 31 19.27 4.72 -8.40
CA PRO A 31 18.55 5.77 -7.70
C PRO A 31 19.40 6.37 -6.56
N THR A 32 19.23 7.67 -6.31
CA THR A 32 19.93 8.36 -5.22
C THR A 32 19.43 7.93 -3.83
N HIS A 33 18.18 7.47 -3.75
CA HIS A 33 17.55 6.99 -2.52
C HIS A 33 16.73 5.73 -2.76
N THR A 34 16.87 4.75 -1.87
CA THR A 34 16.17 3.46 -1.90
C THR A 34 15.51 3.19 -0.54
N PRO A 35 14.40 3.89 -0.20
CA PRO A 35 13.75 3.73 1.09
C PRO A 35 13.16 2.33 1.24
N GLU A 36 13.35 1.72 2.40
CA GLU A 36 12.73 0.44 2.76
C GLU A 36 11.52 0.71 3.64
N ALA A 37 10.34 0.20 3.29
CA ALA A 37 9.11 0.46 4.05
C ALA A 37 9.25 0.16 5.55
N THR A 38 9.99 -0.89 5.91
CA THR A 38 10.28 -1.28 7.30
C THR A 38 11.05 -0.22 8.10
N LYS A 39 11.75 0.70 7.44
CA LYS A 39 12.51 1.80 8.05
C LYS A 39 11.69 3.09 8.19
N TYR A 40 10.53 3.18 7.54
CA TYR A 40 9.67 4.38 7.53
C TYR A 40 8.31 4.15 8.21
N ILE A 41 8.24 3.13 9.10
CA ILE A 41 7.01 2.77 9.80
C ILE A 41 6.50 3.93 10.65
N GLN A 42 7.42 4.68 11.28
CA GLN A 42 7.08 5.81 12.14
C GLN A 42 6.39 6.93 11.33
N GLU A 43 6.94 7.28 10.17
CA GLU A 43 6.40 8.30 9.27
C GLU A 43 5.05 7.85 8.68
N MET A 44 4.88 6.56 8.39
CA MET A 44 3.58 6.02 7.98
C MET A 44 2.55 6.15 9.12
N GLN A 45 2.91 5.86 10.37
CA GLN A 45 2.01 6.05 11.52
C GLN A 45 1.63 7.53 11.73
N GLU A 46 2.58 8.45 11.55
CA GLU A 46 2.34 9.89 11.62
C GLU A 46 1.35 10.34 10.54
N MET A 47 1.57 9.92 9.29
CA MET A 47 0.65 10.19 8.19
C MET A 47 -0.75 9.64 8.46
N ILE A 48 -0.86 8.41 8.96
CA ILE A 48 -2.16 7.79 9.29
C ILE A 48 -2.86 8.57 10.40
N SER A 49 -2.12 9.02 11.42
CA SER A 49 -2.66 9.82 12.52
C SER A 49 -3.24 11.14 12.00
N GLU A 50 -2.53 11.84 11.11
CA GLU A 50 -3.05 13.06 10.48
C GLU A 50 -4.33 12.81 9.65
N LEU A 51 -4.41 11.68 8.95
CA LEU A 51 -5.59 11.33 8.15
C LEU A 51 -6.80 11.06 9.04
N LEU A 52 -6.61 10.43 10.20
CA LEU A 52 -7.64 10.23 11.20
C LEU A 52 -8.12 11.57 11.78
N GLU A 53 -7.20 12.48 12.12
CA GLU A 53 -7.52 13.81 12.63
C GLU A 53 -8.32 14.64 11.60
N LYS A 54 -8.05 14.46 10.31
CA LYS A 54 -8.74 15.13 9.20
C LYS A 54 -10.06 14.47 8.79
N ASP A 55 -10.55 13.47 9.53
CA ASP A 55 -11.74 12.67 9.18
C ASP A 55 -11.68 12.10 7.74
N SER A 56 -10.45 11.81 7.27
CA SER A 56 -10.16 11.23 5.96
C SER A 56 -9.79 9.74 6.05
N ALA A 57 -9.63 9.23 7.27
CA ALA A 57 -9.48 7.81 7.57
C ALA A 57 -10.38 7.41 8.76
N TYR A 58 -10.61 6.12 8.92
CA TYR A 58 -11.38 5.55 10.04
C TYR A 58 -10.86 4.16 10.42
N SER A 59 -11.09 3.74 11.67
CA SER A 59 -10.69 2.41 12.15
C SER A 59 -11.88 1.46 12.20
N THR A 60 -11.62 0.19 11.87
CA THR A 60 -12.46 -0.97 12.18
C THR A 60 -11.71 -1.89 13.14
N PRO A 61 -12.30 -3.00 13.61
CA PRO A 61 -11.58 -4.04 14.34
C PRO A 61 -10.47 -4.72 13.55
N LEU A 62 -10.46 -4.61 12.21
CA LEU A 62 -9.49 -5.28 11.34
C LEU A 62 -8.35 -4.37 10.89
N ALA A 63 -8.63 -3.10 10.56
CA ALA A 63 -7.61 -2.17 10.06
C ALA A 63 -8.04 -0.71 10.15
N ILE A 64 -7.14 0.20 9.77
CA ILE A 64 -7.45 1.60 9.50
C ILE A 64 -7.61 1.75 7.99
N TYR A 65 -8.69 2.39 7.55
CA TYR A 65 -9.03 2.58 6.15
C TYR A 65 -9.05 4.05 5.77
N PHE A 66 -8.58 4.36 4.56
CA PHE A 66 -8.79 5.66 3.94
C PHE A 66 -10.21 5.74 3.36
N ASP A 67 -10.92 6.82 3.68
CA ASP A 67 -12.28 7.08 3.17
C ASP A 67 -12.19 7.78 1.81
N VAL A 68 -12.34 7.00 0.73
CA VAL A 68 -12.20 7.51 -0.64
C VAL A 68 -13.21 8.61 -0.95
N SER A 69 -14.39 8.59 -0.31
CA SER A 69 -15.44 9.59 -0.52
C SER A 69 -15.02 11.00 -0.09
N LYS A 70 -14.03 11.12 0.81
CA LYS A 70 -13.49 12.39 1.30
C LYS A 70 -12.51 13.04 0.32
N ALA A 71 -12.00 12.29 -0.67
CA ALA A 71 -11.06 12.78 -1.66
C ALA A 71 -11.77 13.21 -2.96
N THR A 72 -12.05 14.50 -3.10
CA THR A 72 -12.79 15.09 -4.24
C THR A 72 -12.23 14.74 -5.63
N HIS A 73 -10.94 14.44 -5.74
CA HIS A 73 -10.27 14.15 -7.02
C HIS A 73 -9.55 12.80 -7.02
N TYR A 74 -10.04 11.83 -6.26
CA TYR A 74 -9.37 10.52 -6.10
C TYR A 74 -9.01 9.84 -7.43
N HIS A 75 -9.92 9.83 -8.41
CA HIS A 75 -9.70 9.17 -9.71
C HIS A 75 -8.92 10.00 -10.74
N ARG A 76 -8.35 11.15 -10.36
CA ARG A 76 -7.71 12.08 -11.31
C ARG A 76 -6.53 11.45 -12.07
N LEU A 77 -5.81 10.52 -11.46
CA LEU A 77 -4.64 9.87 -12.07
C LEU A 77 -5.03 8.80 -13.10
N THR A 78 -6.10 8.06 -12.86
CA THR A 78 -6.51 6.94 -13.71
C THR A 78 -7.58 7.34 -14.74
N ASN A 79 -8.23 8.49 -14.55
CA ASN A 79 -9.37 8.95 -15.33
C ASN A 79 -10.50 7.91 -15.43
N GLN A 80 -10.59 7.01 -14.44
CA GLN A 80 -11.63 5.99 -14.36
C GLN A 80 -12.90 6.60 -13.79
N THR A 81 -14.05 6.26 -14.39
CA THR A 81 -15.36 6.60 -13.85
C THR A 81 -15.74 5.63 -12.74
N LEU A 82 -16.26 6.13 -11.61
CA LEU A 82 -16.71 5.36 -10.44
C LEU A 82 -17.53 4.11 -10.83
N GLU A 83 -18.40 4.23 -11.83
CA GLU A 83 -19.25 3.14 -12.34
C GLU A 83 -18.48 1.90 -12.84
N LYS A 84 -17.21 2.05 -13.25
CA LYS A 84 -16.36 0.94 -13.72
C LYS A 84 -15.45 0.35 -12.65
N ASN A 85 -15.35 0.98 -11.48
CA ASN A 85 -14.38 0.64 -10.44
C ASN A 85 -14.90 -0.42 -9.44
N ILE A 86 -16.21 -0.66 -9.43
CA ILE A 86 -16.89 -1.61 -8.52
C ILE A 86 -16.47 -3.07 -8.81
N SER A 87 -16.08 -3.41 -10.04
CA SER A 87 -15.83 -4.80 -10.46
C SER A 87 -14.47 -5.39 -10.01
N GLY A 88 -13.70 -4.69 -9.18
CA GLY A 88 -12.42 -5.21 -8.66
C GLY A 88 -11.95 -4.63 -7.33
N ALA A 89 -12.67 -3.66 -6.75
CA ALA A 89 -12.35 -3.08 -5.46
C ALA A 89 -12.65 -4.08 -4.34
N GLY A 90 -11.63 -4.80 -3.88
CA GLY A 90 -11.73 -5.69 -2.71
C GLY A 90 -11.65 -7.20 -3.00
N SER A 91 -11.02 -7.63 -4.10
CA SER A 91 -10.70 -9.06 -4.33
C SER A 91 -9.63 -9.65 -3.40
N GLY A 92 -9.29 -8.96 -2.31
CA GLY A 92 -8.45 -9.51 -1.25
C GLY A 92 -9.15 -10.68 -0.55
N GLU A 93 -8.37 -11.64 -0.06
CA GLU A 93 -8.93 -12.82 0.64
C GLU A 93 -9.66 -12.46 1.94
N VAL A 94 -9.41 -11.27 2.50
CA VAL A 94 -10.03 -10.77 3.73
C VAL A 94 -11.05 -9.69 3.39
N VAL A 95 -12.32 -9.96 3.68
CA VAL A 95 -13.43 -9.01 3.54
C VAL A 95 -13.73 -8.41 4.92
N ASP A 96 -13.62 -7.09 5.02
CA ASP A 96 -14.08 -6.34 6.19
C ASP A 96 -15.48 -5.76 5.91
N SER A 97 -16.48 -6.27 6.62
CA SER A 97 -17.88 -5.83 6.50
C SER A 97 -18.16 -4.47 7.15
N GLU A 98 -17.24 -3.96 7.98
CA GLU A 98 -17.36 -2.66 8.65
C GLU A 98 -16.79 -1.50 7.81
N LYS A 99 -16.26 -1.79 6.62
CA LYS A 99 -15.88 -0.75 5.66
C LYS A 99 -17.09 0.09 5.26
N LYS A 100 -16.91 1.42 5.27
CA LYS A 100 -17.92 2.38 4.80
C LYS A 100 -18.17 2.25 3.31
N ASN A 101 -17.11 2.08 2.50
CA ASN A 101 -17.22 1.89 1.06
C ASN A 101 -16.37 0.70 0.59
N SER A 102 -16.79 0.04 -0.49
CA SER A 102 -16.01 -1.03 -1.13
C SER A 102 -14.65 -0.55 -1.65
N GLU A 103 -14.59 0.71 -2.09
CA GLU A 103 -13.39 1.34 -2.67
C GLU A 103 -12.35 1.79 -1.63
N ASP A 104 -12.72 1.84 -0.34
CA ASP A 104 -11.79 2.21 0.74
C ASP A 104 -10.65 1.18 0.81
N PHE A 105 -9.44 1.62 1.17
CA PHE A 105 -8.26 0.75 1.24
C PHE A 105 -7.56 0.88 2.59
N ALA A 106 -6.94 -0.22 3.03
CA ALA A 106 -6.21 -0.25 4.30
C ALA A 106 -4.94 0.60 4.21
N LEU A 107 -4.67 1.34 5.29
CA LEU A 107 -3.47 2.16 5.47
C LEU A 107 -2.40 1.44 6.29
#